data_AF-A0A9E7PRC6-F1
#
_entry.id   AF-A0A9E7PRC6-F1
#
_cell.length_a   1.000
_cell.length_b   1.000
_cell.length_c   1.000
_cell.angle_alpha   90.00
_cell.angle_beta   90.00
_cell.angle_gamma   90.00
#
_symmetry.space_group_name_H-M   'P 1'
#
loop_
_entity.id
_entity.type
_entity.pdbx_description
1 polymer ?
#
loop_
_entity_poly.entity_id
_entity_poly.type
_entity_poly.pdbx_seq_one_letter_code
_entity_poly.pdbx_strand_id
1 'polypeptide(L)'
;MEELPEYQICEHCGKRGTPVSKTCWNCHKPYYPEGETIFLKPNRNNQEENISQENKEENKPEIEIETITPCGLEKLDLPGRIFAYKLLFNGDMLLNFCECETCRKSYREFLAFINEKDAEDSEIIKEAEEADIKNIEIDISVFS
;
A
#
# COMPACT_ATOMS: atom_id res chain seq x y z
N MET A 1 -6.98 31.43 -4.86
CA MET A 1 -6.73 30.15 -4.17
C MET A 1 -5.25 29.89 -4.34
N GLU A 2 -4.48 29.93 -3.25
CA GLU A 2 -3.07 29.55 -3.27
C GLU A 2 -3.00 28.03 -3.47
N GLU A 3 -2.38 27.59 -4.56
CA GLU A 3 -2.09 26.17 -4.77
C GLU A 3 -1.09 25.72 -3.71
N LEU A 4 -1.52 24.82 -2.84
CA LEU A 4 -0.64 24.22 -1.85
C LEU A 4 0.41 23.35 -2.55
N PRO A 5 1.64 23.27 -2.02
CA PRO A 5 2.68 22.44 -2.63
C PRO A 5 2.29 20.94 -2.62
N GLU A 6 2.80 20.16 -3.57
CA GLU A 6 2.42 18.74 -3.66
C GLU A 6 3.05 17.85 -2.56
N TYR A 7 4.32 18.04 -2.19
CA TYR A 7 5.03 17.30 -1.11
C TYR A 7 6.47 17.82 -0.88
N GLN A 8 7.11 17.38 0.22
CA GLN A 8 8.55 17.56 0.51
C GLN A 8 9.28 16.21 0.42
N ILE A 9 10.61 16.20 0.25
CA ILE A 9 11.43 14.97 0.23
C ILE A 9 12.48 15.02 1.35
N CYS A 10 12.62 13.94 2.09
CA CYS A 10 13.58 13.86 3.19
C CYS A 10 14.97 13.57 2.63
N GLU A 11 15.94 14.46 2.85
CA GLU A 11 17.32 14.25 2.37
C GLU A 11 18.03 13.07 3.05
N HIS A 12 17.55 12.63 4.21
CA HIS A 12 18.17 11.54 4.95
C HIS A 12 17.69 10.16 4.52
N CYS A 13 16.45 10.02 4.05
CA CYS A 13 15.89 8.71 3.72
C CYS A 13 15.08 8.68 2.41
N GLY A 14 15.04 9.79 1.65
CA GLY A 14 14.37 9.92 0.36
C GLY A 14 12.84 9.83 0.40
N LYS A 15 12.23 9.72 1.59
CA LYS A 15 10.77 9.56 1.73
C LYS A 15 10.06 10.91 1.59
N ARG A 16 8.85 10.85 1.02
CA ARG A 16 7.98 12.01 0.82
C ARG A 16 7.29 12.41 2.13
N GLY A 17 7.12 13.70 2.35
CA GLY A 17 6.39 14.31 3.46
C GLY A 17 5.36 15.33 2.97
N THR A 18 4.42 15.69 3.82
CA THR A 18 3.48 16.76 3.49
C THR A 18 4.18 18.12 3.56
N PRO A 19 3.71 19.16 2.84
CA PRO A 19 4.32 20.49 2.87
C PRO A 19 4.32 21.17 4.24
N VAL A 20 3.50 20.69 5.18
CA VAL A 20 3.36 21.24 6.54
C VAL A 20 4.13 20.41 7.58
N SER A 21 4.71 19.27 7.20
CA SER A 21 5.45 18.41 8.11
C SER A 21 6.82 19.01 8.43
N LYS A 22 7.10 19.29 9.71
CA LYS A 22 8.42 19.76 10.16
C LYS A 22 9.46 18.63 10.26
N THR A 23 8.99 17.40 10.42
CA THR A 23 9.81 16.20 10.66
C THR A 23 9.42 15.06 9.73
N CYS A 24 10.42 14.32 9.28
CA CYS A 24 10.21 13.13 8.47
C CYS A 24 9.55 12.03 9.29
N TRP A 25 8.41 11.52 8.81
CA TRP A 25 7.69 10.42 9.47
C TRP A 25 8.51 9.13 9.56
N ASN A 26 9.47 8.92 8.65
CA ASN A 26 10.25 7.70 8.57
C ASN A 26 11.50 7.77 9.46
N CYS A 27 12.33 8.81 9.30
CA CYS A 27 13.60 8.90 10.01
C CYS A 27 13.60 9.88 11.20
N HIS A 28 12.47 10.53 11.49
CA HIS A 28 12.27 11.51 12.57
C HIS A 28 13.21 12.73 12.53
N LYS A 29 14.05 12.85 11.50
CA LYS A 29 14.91 14.02 11.29
C LYS A 29 14.08 15.18 10.72
N PRO A 30 14.44 16.44 11.08
CA PRO A 30 13.78 17.61 10.54
C PRO A 30 13.96 17.69 9.01
N TYR A 31 12.92 18.13 8.31
CA TYR A 31 13.08 18.59 6.92
C TYR A 31 13.83 19.93 6.96
N TYR A 32 14.97 20.04 6.27
CA TYR A 32 15.78 21.26 6.17
C TYR A 32 15.72 21.83 4.74
N PRO A 33 15.79 23.17 4.56
CA PRO A 33 15.51 24.24 5.51
C PRO A 33 14.04 24.69 5.44
N GLU A 34 13.57 25.31 6.51
CA GLU A 34 12.25 25.94 6.60
C GLU A 34 11.98 26.83 5.38
N GLY A 35 11.15 26.35 4.44
CA GLY A 35 10.51 27.21 3.43
C GLY A 35 10.98 27.13 1.98
N GLU A 36 11.90 26.25 1.59
CA GLU A 36 12.17 26.04 0.15
C GLU A 36 11.48 24.78 -0.38
N THR A 37 10.25 24.97 -0.84
CA THR A 37 9.55 23.99 -1.67
C THR A 37 10.26 23.85 -3.01
N ILE A 38 10.93 22.72 -3.20
CA ILE A 38 11.53 22.36 -4.49
C ILE A 38 10.39 21.94 -5.43
N PHE A 39 9.97 22.87 -6.30
CA PHE A 39 8.99 22.60 -7.36
C PHE A 39 9.66 21.83 -8.50
N LEU A 40 9.43 20.51 -8.59
CA LEU A 40 9.74 19.77 -9.81
C LEU A 40 8.68 20.13 -10.86
N LYS A 41 9.00 21.08 -11.74
CA LYS A 41 8.20 21.30 -12.96
C LYS A 41 8.26 20.05 -13.84
N PRO A 42 7.15 19.63 -14.46
CA PRO A 42 7.16 18.51 -15.38
C PRO A 42 8.00 18.89 -16.60
N ASN A 43 9.14 18.22 -16.77
CA ASN A 43 10.02 18.43 -17.91
C ASN A 43 9.36 17.83 -19.16
N ARG A 44 8.49 18.60 -19.82
CA ARG A 44 8.10 18.37 -21.20
C ARG A 44 9.10 19.11 -22.08
N ASN A 45 10.08 18.38 -22.62
CA ASN A 45 10.63 18.64 -23.94
C ASN A 45 11.31 17.38 -24.49
N ASN A 46 10.77 16.91 -25.62
CA ASN A 46 11.37 15.99 -26.56
C ASN A 46 12.74 16.50 -27.01
N GLN A 47 13.72 15.60 -27.19
CA GLN A 47 14.30 15.29 -28.52
C GLN A 47 15.30 14.13 -28.42
N GLU A 48 14.91 13.06 -29.11
CA GLU A 48 15.70 12.09 -29.90
C GLU A 48 17.20 12.03 -29.69
N GLU A 49 17.70 10.85 -29.28
CA GLU A 49 18.91 10.28 -29.87
C GLU A 49 18.75 8.76 -29.99
N ASN A 50 18.85 8.30 -31.23
CA ASN A 50 18.84 6.89 -31.64
C ASN A 50 20.00 6.12 -31.01
N ILE A 51 19.72 5.03 -30.28
CA ILE A 51 20.65 3.90 -30.19
C ILE A 51 19.87 2.60 -30.41
N SER A 52 20.41 1.88 -31.37
CA SER A 52 19.95 0.68 -32.06
C SER A 52 19.54 -0.47 -31.16
N GLN A 53 18.59 -1.25 -31.69
CA GLN A 53 18.18 -2.57 -31.23
C GLN A 53 19.37 -3.49 -30.95
N GLU A 54 19.48 -3.98 -29.72
CA GLU A 54 19.87 -5.36 -29.47
C GLU A 54 18.86 -5.97 -28.48
N ASN A 55 18.20 -7.03 -28.95
CA ASN A 55 17.32 -7.88 -28.16
C ASN A 55 18.07 -8.38 -26.91
N LYS A 56 17.85 -7.73 -25.78
CA LYS A 56 17.93 -8.38 -24.49
C LYS A 56 16.50 -8.64 -24.07
N GLU A 57 16.14 -9.91 -24.01
CA GLU A 57 15.09 -10.36 -23.11
C GLU A 57 15.47 -9.84 -21.72
N GLU A 58 14.93 -8.67 -21.38
CA GLU A 58 14.92 -8.20 -20.01
C GLU A 58 14.14 -9.27 -19.25
N ASN A 59 14.86 -10.09 -18.48
CA ASN A 59 14.32 -10.70 -17.28
C ASN A 59 13.72 -9.56 -16.48
N LYS A 60 12.42 -9.27 -16.71
CA LYS A 60 11.64 -8.41 -15.83
C LYS A 60 11.87 -9.00 -14.44
N PRO A 61 12.38 -8.24 -13.46
CA PRO A 61 12.41 -8.72 -12.11
C PRO A 61 10.97 -9.11 -11.78
N GLU A 62 10.75 -10.39 -11.41
CA GLU A 62 9.49 -10.79 -10.80
C GLU A 62 9.31 -9.86 -9.60
N ILE A 63 8.34 -8.97 -9.69
CA ILE A 63 8.00 -8.07 -8.60
C ILE A 63 7.39 -9.00 -7.55
N GLU A 64 8.17 -9.33 -6.52
CA GLU A 64 7.66 -10.03 -5.35
C GLU A 64 6.59 -9.11 -4.72
N ILE A 65 5.32 -9.48 -4.89
CA ILE A 65 4.21 -8.74 -4.30
C ILE A 65 4.23 -9.03 -2.80
N GLU A 66 4.35 -7.98 -1.98
CA GLU A 66 4.36 -8.14 -0.53
C GLU A 66 2.98 -8.57 -0.03
N THR A 67 2.94 -9.36 1.06
CA THR A 67 1.69 -9.76 1.70
C THR A 67 1.61 -9.26 3.13
N ILE A 68 0.41 -8.94 3.60
CA ILE A 68 0.13 -8.60 4.99
C ILE A 68 -1.11 -9.31 5.49
N THR A 69 -1.12 -9.62 6.78
CA THR A 69 -2.27 -10.27 7.43
C THR A 69 -3.05 -9.28 8.29
N PRO A 70 -4.37 -9.47 8.51
CA PRO A 70 -5.13 -8.68 9.49
C PRO A 70 -4.48 -8.67 10.87
N CYS A 71 -3.98 -9.83 11.31
CA CYS A 71 -3.25 -9.99 12.56
C CYS A 71 -1.91 -9.22 12.59
N GLY A 72 -1.28 -9.01 11.43
CA GLY A 72 -0.10 -8.17 11.26
C GLY A 72 -0.44 -6.68 11.27
N LEU A 73 -1.51 -6.28 10.59
CA LEU A 73 -2.00 -4.90 10.56
C LEU A 73 -2.29 -4.37 11.97
N GLU A 74 -2.90 -5.16 12.86
CA GLU A 74 -3.19 -4.74 14.24
C GLU A 74 -1.93 -4.45 15.07
N LYS A 75 -0.79 -5.04 14.72
CA LYS A 75 0.49 -4.86 15.42
C LYS A 75 1.26 -3.62 14.96
N LEU A 76 0.87 -3.04 13.83
CA LEU A 76 1.48 -1.82 13.31
C LEU A 76 0.97 -0.59 14.10
N ASP A 77 1.85 0.40 14.24
CA ASP A 77 1.45 1.71 14.72
C ASP A 77 0.50 2.39 13.71
N LEU A 78 -0.07 3.54 14.09
CA LEU A 78 -1.03 4.22 13.22
C LEU A 78 -0.42 4.60 11.85
N PRO A 79 0.80 5.18 11.76
CA PRO A 79 1.43 5.45 10.47
C PRO A 79 1.65 4.19 9.62
N GLY A 80 2.14 3.11 10.22
CA GLY A 80 2.35 1.83 9.54
C GLY A 80 1.04 1.26 8.98
N ARG A 81 -0.05 1.32 9.74
CA ARG A 81 -1.38 0.88 9.28
C ARG A 81 -1.87 1.70 8.09
N ILE A 82 -1.79 3.03 8.17
CA ILE A 82 -2.22 3.91 7.06
C ILE A 82 -1.41 3.61 5.80
N PHE A 83 -0.10 3.40 5.94
CA PHE A 83 0.77 3.06 4.82
C PHE A 83 0.41 1.70 4.21
N ALA A 84 0.19 0.67 5.03
CA ALA A 84 -0.22 -0.64 4.57
C ALA A 84 -1.58 -0.61 3.84
N TYR A 85 -2.57 0.13 4.35
CA TYR A 85 -3.85 0.32 3.64
C TYR A 85 -3.65 0.95 2.27
N LYS A 86 -2.79 1.96 2.15
CA LYS A 86 -2.49 2.57 0.86
C LYS A 86 -1.92 1.56 -0.14
N LEU A 87 -1.00 0.69 0.30
CA LEU A 87 -0.43 -0.35 -0.56
C LEU A 87 -1.47 -1.39 -0.99
N LEU A 88 -2.33 -1.82 -0.05
CA LEU A 88 -3.44 -2.74 -0.33
C LEU A 88 -4.41 -2.18 -1.38
N PHE A 89 -4.79 -0.90 -1.27
CA PHE A 89 -5.69 -0.26 -2.24
C PHE A 89 -5.02 0.04 -3.59
N ASN A 90 -3.70 0.17 -3.63
CA ASN A 90 -2.95 0.36 -4.88
C ASN A 90 -2.67 -0.95 -5.63
N GLY A 91 -2.89 -2.11 -5.01
CA GLY A 91 -2.49 -3.41 -5.55
C GLY A 91 -0.98 -3.70 -5.40
N ASP A 92 -0.26 -2.87 -4.63
CA ASP A 92 1.17 -3.03 -4.35
C ASP A 92 1.41 -4.08 -3.24
N MET A 93 0.36 -4.53 -2.55
CA MET A 93 0.38 -5.49 -1.45
C MET A 93 -0.90 -6.32 -1.44
N LEU A 94 -0.81 -7.61 -1.11
CA LEU A 94 -1.97 -8.50 -0.96
C LEU A 94 -2.32 -8.77 0.50
N LEU A 95 -3.60 -9.05 0.75
CA LEU A 95 -4.08 -9.51 2.04
C LEU A 95 -3.99 -11.04 2.15
N ASN A 96 -3.39 -11.53 3.23
CA ASN A 96 -3.22 -12.95 3.58
C ASN A 96 -3.86 -13.23 4.97
N PHE A 97 -4.05 -14.48 5.38
CA PHE A 97 -4.57 -14.87 6.68
C PHE A 97 -3.69 -15.89 7.42
N CYS A 98 -3.45 -15.64 8.72
CA CYS A 98 -2.58 -16.45 9.59
C CYS A 98 -3.35 -17.47 10.48
N GLU A 99 -4.59 -17.83 10.13
CA GLU A 99 -5.55 -18.68 10.90
C GLU A 99 -5.88 -18.28 12.34
N CYS A 100 -5.24 -17.25 12.90
CA CYS A 100 -5.58 -16.75 14.22
C CYS A 100 -7.00 -16.15 14.27
N GLU A 101 -7.51 -15.91 15.48
CA GLU A 101 -8.84 -15.34 15.73
C GLU A 101 -9.10 -14.04 14.93
N THR A 102 -8.16 -13.09 14.95
CA THR A 102 -8.28 -11.84 14.16
C THR A 102 -8.44 -12.14 12.67
N CYS A 103 -7.63 -13.05 12.12
CA CYS A 103 -7.68 -13.39 10.70
C CYS A 103 -8.97 -14.13 10.32
N ARG A 104 -9.44 -15.06 11.16
CA ARG A 104 -10.72 -15.76 10.97
C ARG A 104 -11.89 -14.78 10.99
N LYS A 105 -11.89 -13.86 11.95
CA LYS A 105 -12.91 -12.81 12.05
C LYS A 105 -12.90 -11.91 10.81
N SER A 106 -11.74 -11.40 10.40
CA SER A 106 -11.62 -10.54 9.21
C SER A 106 -11.99 -11.28 7.93
N TYR A 107 -11.64 -12.56 7.80
CA TYR A 107 -12.04 -13.38 6.65
C TYR A 107 -13.57 -13.53 6.58
N ARG A 108 -14.23 -13.77 7.72
CA ARG A 108 -15.70 -13.82 7.80
C ARG A 108 -16.35 -12.50 7.40
N GLU A 109 -15.83 -11.38 7.90
CA GLU A 109 -16.29 -10.03 7.51
C GLU A 109 -16.10 -9.78 6.01
N PHE A 110 -14.98 -10.23 5.46
CA PHE A 110 -14.70 -10.14 4.03
C PHE A 110 -15.64 -11.01 3.18
N LEU A 111 -15.89 -12.25 3.59
CA LEU A 111 -16.88 -13.12 2.94
C LEU A 111 -18.28 -12.52 2.97
N ALA A 112 -18.68 -11.95 4.11
CA ALA A 112 -19.96 -11.26 4.25
C ALA A 112 -20.07 -10.09 3.27
N PHE A 113 -19.01 -9.28 3.16
CA PHE A 113 -18.93 -8.17 2.22
C PHE A 113 -19.09 -8.62 0.76
N ILE A 114 -18.35 -9.64 0.31
CA ILE A 114 -18.46 -10.15 -1.07
C ILE A 114 -19.86 -10.69 -1.37
N ASN A 115 -20.44 -11.41 -0.42
CA ASN A 115 -21.75 -12.05 -0.60
C ASN A 115 -22.93 -11.10 -0.34
N GLU A 116 -22.67 -9.83 -0.01
CA GLU A 116 -23.69 -8.84 0.38
C GLU A 116 -24.60 -9.36 1.52
N LYS A 117 -24.01 -10.11 2.46
CA LYS A 117 -24.68 -10.70 3.63
C LYS A 117 -24.18 -10.10 4.94
N ASP A 118 -24.86 -10.42 6.03
CA ASP A 118 -24.38 -10.12 7.38
C ASP A 118 -23.23 -11.08 7.76
N ALA A 119 -22.23 -10.60 8.49
CA ALA A 119 -21.14 -11.43 9.00
C ALA A 119 -21.61 -12.42 10.07
N GLU A 120 -22.79 -12.20 10.65
CA GLU A 120 -23.45 -13.12 11.59
C GLU A 120 -24.43 -14.08 10.88
N ASP A 121 -24.53 -14.05 9.55
CA ASP A 121 -25.31 -15.03 8.78
C ASP A 121 -24.73 -16.44 8.98
N SER A 122 -25.60 -17.42 9.28
CA SER A 122 -25.20 -18.79 9.58
C SER A 122 -24.46 -19.48 8.44
N GLU A 123 -24.75 -19.13 7.18
CA GLU A 123 -24.04 -19.67 6.01
C GLU A 123 -22.62 -19.10 5.95
N ILE A 124 -22.45 -17.80 6.20
CA ILE A 124 -21.14 -17.12 6.21
C ILE A 124 -20.27 -17.63 7.35
N ILE A 125 -20.83 -17.80 8.55
CA ILE A 125 -20.09 -18.36 9.69
C ILE A 125 -19.57 -19.75 9.34
N LYS A 126 -20.45 -20.62 8.81
CA LYS A 126 -20.08 -21.99 8.47
C LYS A 126 -19.01 -22.04 7.38
N GLU A 127 -19.17 -21.25 6.33
CA GLU A 127 -18.20 -21.16 5.24
C GLU A 127 -16.84 -20.65 5.74
N ALA A 128 -16.83 -19.63 6.61
CA ALA A 128 -15.60 -19.09 7.19
C ALA A 128 -14.90 -20.07 8.15
N GLU A 129 -15.63 -20.93 8.86
CA GLU A 129 -15.08 -21.94 9.77
C GLU A 129 -14.51 -23.14 9.00
N GLU A 130 -15.18 -23.58 7.94
CA GLU A 130 -14.77 -24.74 7.14
C GLU A 130 -13.61 -24.43 6.15
N ALA A 131 -13.38 -23.15 5.84
CA ALA A 131 -12.32 -22.74 4.92
C ALA A 131 -10.89 -22.93 5.48
N ASP A 132 -9.96 -23.37 4.64
CA ASP A 132 -8.52 -23.29 4.91
C ASP A 132 -8.00 -21.94 4.40
N ILE A 133 -7.82 -20.98 5.32
CA ILE A 133 -7.53 -19.58 4.96
C ILE A 133 -6.04 -19.29 4.82
N LYS A 134 -5.15 -20.24 5.17
CA LYS A 134 -3.71 -20.00 5.35
C LYS A 134 -2.95 -19.64 4.06
N ASN A 135 -3.55 -19.90 2.91
CA ASN A 135 -2.97 -19.65 1.59
C ASN A 135 -3.88 -18.78 0.70
N ILE A 136 -4.88 -18.14 1.30
CA ILE A 136 -5.74 -17.21 0.57
C ILE A 136 -5.03 -15.87 0.48
N GLU A 137 -4.78 -15.43 -0.75
CA GLU A 137 -4.25 -14.11 -1.06
C GLU A 137 -5.31 -13.31 -1.80
N ILE A 138 -5.62 -12.11 -1.30
CA ILE A 138 -6.65 -11.24 -1.84
C ILE A 138 -6.01 -9.94 -2.28
N ASP A 139 -6.25 -9.58 -3.54
CA ASP A 139 -6.02 -8.23 -4.03
C ASP A 139 -7.24 -7.36 -3.69
N ILE A 140 -7.07 -6.43 -2.74
CA ILE A 140 -8.17 -5.54 -2.31
C ILE A 140 -8.41 -4.43 -3.36
N SER A 141 -7.45 -4.14 -4.23
CA SER A 141 -7.56 -3.04 -5.21
C SER A 141 -8.71 -3.25 -6.20
N VAL A 142 -9.15 -4.50 -6.42
CA VAL A 142 -10.31 -4.83 -7.26
C VAL A 142 -11.63 -4.27 -6.73
N PHE A 143 -11.67 -3.86 -5.46
CA PHE A 143 -12.85 -3.28 -4.81
C PHE A 143 -12.74 -1.77 -4.57
N SER A 144 -11.68 -1.11 -5.07
CA SER A 144 -11.41 0.32 -4.86
C SER A 144 -11.88 1.26 -5.97
#